data_AF-A0A920GA86-F1
#
_entry.id   AF-A0A920GA86-F1
#
_cell.length_a   1.000
_cell.length_b   1.000
_cell.length_c   1.000
_cell.angle_alpha   90.00
_cell.angle_beta   90.00
_cell.angle_gamma   90.00
#
_symmetry.space_group_name_H-M   'P 1'
#
loop_
_entity.id
_entity.type
_entity.pdbx_description
1 polymer ?
#
loop_
_entity_poly.entity_id
_entity_poly.type
_entity_poly.pdbx_seq_one_letter_code
_entity_poly.pdbx_strand_id
1 'polypeptide(L)'
;MNEFLIEQCKRFNNHPNVKWMDVVNETITRDGEWFGPKKGVTEWENPWTIIGSDNDKNSTPIYISRSFEIAQKYAPNINLVFNQHGGMEEVMWERVKETIMYLKDKGLRVDGIGWQAHLSSRMKYGENEIQYLSDLIDWSHQNNLEFHITEMDYKIFGEVTKQKQEIQAKAYSDVLKTLLSKKNNGLVTFNTWGIVDRVGIHTDKSRFIFDLAGNPKLAYYKMKNILEETNSDL
;
A
#
# COMPACT_ATOMS: atom_id res chain seq x y z
N MET A 1 10.45 1.34 -20.71
CA MET A 1 9.73 2.10 -19.67
C MET A 1 8.79 3.14 -20.27
N ASN A 2 9.30 4.21 -20.89
CA ASN A 2 8.46 5.34 -21.31
C ASN A 2 7.29 4.94 -22.21
N GLU A 3 7.54 4.21 -23.29
CA GLU A 3 6.49 3.78 -24.23
C GLU A 3 5.40 2.96 -23.52
N PHE A 4 5.81 1.94 -22.75
CA PHE A 4 4.90 1.13 -21.96
C PHE A 4 4.01 1.97 -21.04
N LEU A 5 4.60 2.84 -20.21
CA LEU A 5 3.81 3.64 -19.26
C LEU A 5 2.91 4.66 -19.98
N ILE A 6 3.40 5.29 -21.05
CA ILE A 6 2.60 6.23 -21.86
C ILE A 6 1.35 5.53 -22.41
N GLU A 7 1.49 4.35 -23.00
CA GLU A 7 0.36 3.62 -23.58
C GLU A 7 -0.62 3.13 -22.50
N GLN A 8 -0.13 2.71 -21.32
CA GLN A 8 -0.97 2.38 -20.18
C GLN A 8 -1.75 3.60 -19.68
N CYS A 9 -1.08 4.75 -19.52
CA CYS A 9 -1.72 6.01 -19.11
C CYS A 9 -2.82 6.42 -20.09
N LYS A 10 -2.54 6.47 -21.39
CA LYS A 10 -3.53 6.82 -22.42
C LYS A 10 -4.73 5.88 -22.41
N ARG A 11 -4.48 4.56 -22.30
CA ARG A 11 -5.52 3.54 -22.30
C ARG A 11 -6.50 3.73 -21.15
N PHE A 12 -6.00 4.04 -19.95
CA PHE A 12 -6.84 4.08 -18.76
C PHE A 12 -7.33 5.48 -18.38
N ASN A 13 -6.69 6.56 -18.85
CA ASN A 13 -7.00 7.94 -18.43
C ASN A 13 -8.50 8.27 -18.43
N ASN A 14 -9.23 7.86 -19.47
CA ASN A 14 -10.66 8.15 -19.60
C ASN A 14 -11.54 6.92 -19.32
N HIS A 15 -10.98 5.87 -18.73
CA HIS A 15 -11.75 4.69 -18.40
C HIS A 15 -12.62 4.98 -17.16
N PRO A 16 -13.95 4.89 -17.24
CA PRO A 16 -14.86 5.40 -16.20
C PRO A 16 -14.73 4.70 -14.85
N ASN A 17 -14.13 3.49 -14.84
CA ASN A 17 -13.95 2.68 -13.64
C ASN A 17 -12.53 2.74 -13.05
N VAL A 18 -11.57 3.41 -13.70
CA VAL A 18 -10.20 3.51 -13.17
C VAL A 18 -10.03 4.87 -12.51
N LYS A 19 -9.99 4.87 -11.17
CA LYS A 19 -9.87 6.09 -10.36
C LYS A 19 -8.43 6.35 -9.91
N TRP A 20 -7.67 5.29 -9.67
CA TRP A 20 -6.31 5.35 -9.14
C TRP A 20 -5.36 4.53 -10.00
N MET A 21 -4.10 4.94 -10.02
CA MET A 21 -2.99 4.20 -10.62
C MET A 21 -1.80 4.25 -9.67
N ASP A 22 -1.31 3.09 -9.27
CA ASP A 22 -0.01 2.96 -8.60
C ASP A 22 1.08 3.22 -9.65
N VAL A 23 1.60 4.43 -9.68
CA VAL A 23 2.57 4.88 -10.70
C VAL A 23 3.92 4.20 -10.51
N VAL A 24 4.31 4.02 -9.24
CA VAL A 24 5.48 3.26 -8.83
C VAL A 24 5.10 2.35 -7.66
N ASN A 25 5.77 1.21 -7.56
CA ASN A 25 5.52 0.19 -6.55
C ASN A 25 6.83 -0.26 -5.91
N GLU A 26 6.89 -0.37 -4.58
CA GLU A 26 7.98 -1.04 -3.83
C GLU A 26 9.38 -0.46 -4.10
N THR A 27 9.48 0.85 -4.13
CA THR A 27 10.72 1.52 -4.55
C THR A 27 11.79 1.57 -3.46
N ILE A 28 11.39 1.38 -2.19
CA ILE A 28 12.25 1.54 -1.01
C ILE A 28 12.24 0.25 -0.18
N THR A 29 13.39 -0.16 0.36
CA THR A 29 13.54 -1.31 1.26
C THR A 29 13.09 -0.96 2.69
N ARG A 30 12.92 -1.97 3.55
CA ARG A 30 12.56 -1.77 4.96
C ARG A 30 13.59 -0.95 5.76
N ASP A 31 14.83 -0.89 5.28
CA ASP A 31 15.92 -0.12 5.89
C ASP A 31 16.01 1.32 5.34
N GLY A 32 15.09 1.73 4.45
CA GLY A 32 15.08 3.08 3.87
C GLY A 32 16.00 3.28 2.66
N GLU A 33 16.55 2.19 2.12
CA GLU A 33 17.40 2.23 0.92
C GLU A 33 16.59 2.06 -0.36
N TRP A 34 17.14 2.48 -1.50
CA TRP A 34 16.49 2.24 -2.80
C TRP A 34 16.49 0.75 -3.14
N PHE A 35 15.32 0.19 -3.43
CA PHE A 35 15.21 -1.17 -3.93
C PHE A 35 15.75 -1.22 -5.36
N GLY A 36 16.88 -1.91 -5.51
CA GLY A 36 17.70 -1.87 -6.71
C GLY A 36 17.78 -3.19 -7.48
N PRO A 37 18.70 -3.27 -8.45
CA PRO A 37 18.83 -4.41 -9.34
C PRO A 37 19.55 -5.54 -8.62
N LYS A 38 19.25 -6.79 -8.98
CA LYS A 38 20.00 -7.96 -8.55
C LYS A 38 20.61 -8.62 -9.80
N LYS A 39 21.36 -9.69 -9.57
CA LYS A 39 21.99 -10.43 -10.68
C LYS A 39 20.97 -11.40 -11.28
N GLY A 40 20.58 -11.13 -12.52
CA GLY A 40 19.66 -11.99 -13.29
C GLY A 40 18.20 -11.77 -12.93
N VAL A 41 17.30 -12.40 -13.68
CA VAL A 41 15.85 -12.09 -13.69
C VAL A 41 14.99 -13.03 -12.83
N THR A 42 15.62 -13.85 -11.98
CA THR A 42 14.93 -14.86 -11.16
C THR A 42 14.67 -14.40 -9.74
N GLU A 43 15.30 -13.31 -9.32
CA GLU A 43 15.14 -12.71 -8.00
C GLU A 43 14.10 -11.60 -8.05
N TRP A 44 13.46 -11.32 -6.92
CA TRP A 44 12.68 -10.09 -6.79
C TRP A 44 13.66 -8.90 -6.80
N GLU A 45 13.61 -8.11 -7.86
CA GLU A 45 14.55 -7.03 -8.16
C GLU A 45 13.87 -5.82 -8.82
N ASN A 46 14.58 -4.70 -8.85
CA ASN A 46 14.17 -3.49 -9.58
C ASN A 46 15.30 -3.01 -10.51
N PRO A 47 15.23 -3.31 -11.82
CA PRO A 47 16.28 -2.92 -12.77
C PRO A 47 16.27 -1.43 -13.13
N TRP A 48 15.21 -0.70 -12.80
CA TRP A 48 15.04 0.68 -13.27
C TRP A 48 16.03 1.68 -12.67
N THR A 49 16.62 1.36 -11.51
CA THR A 49 17.65 2.19 -10.88
C THR A 49 18.97 2.22 -11.68
N ILE A 50 19.19 1.26 -12.60
CA ILE A 50 20.38 1.23 -13.48
C ILE A 50 20.43 2.47 -14.38
N ILE A 51 19.28 3.08 -14.68
CA ILE A 51 19.19 4.29 -15.52
C ILE A 51 19.91 5.47 -14.85
N GLY A 52 20.01 5.48 -13.52
CA GLY A 52 20.65 6.51 -12.73
C GLY A 52 19.68 7.21 -11.76
N SER A 53 20.16 8.29 -11.17
CA SER A 53 19.47 9.07 -10.15
C SER A 53 19.38 10.53 -10.53
N ASP A 54 18.35 11.19 -10.02
CA ASP A 54 18.28 12.64 -9.98
C ASP A 54 19.38 13.22 -9.08
N ASN A 55 19.70 14.50 -9.30
CA ASN A 55 20.62 15.26 -8.45
C ASN A 55 19.85 15.94 -7.29
N ASP A 56 19.41 15.14 -6.32
CA ASP A 56 18.78 15.57 -5.08
C ASP A 56 19.47 14.93 -3.86
N LYS A 57 19.08 15.35 -2.65
CA LYS A 57 19.71 14.88 -1.40
C LYS A 57 19.67 13.36 -1.23
N ASN A 58 18.67 12.69 -1.81
CA ASN A 58 18.43 11.25 -1.64
C ASN A 58 18.89 10.43 -2.85
N SER A 59 19.46 11.06 -3.88
CA SER A 59 19.79 10.39 -5.15
C SER A 59 18.60 9.58 -5.70
N THR A 60 17.42 10.20 -5.72
CA THR A 60 16.15 9.61 -6.10
C THR A 60 16.27 8.97 -7.49
N PRO A 61 15.98 7.65 -7.65
CA PRO A 61 16.08 6.98 -8.94
C PRO A 61 15.26 7.70 -10.01
N ILE A 62 15.90 8.03 -11.13
CA ILE A 62 15.33 8.90 -12.19
C ILE A 62 14.01 8.35 -12.75
N TYR A 63 13.83 7.03 -12.72
CA TYR A 63 12.61 6.38 -13.20
C TYR A 63 11.37 6.77 -12.37
N ILE A 64 11.53 7.11 -11.09
CA ILE A 64 10.43 7.53 -10.21
C ILE A 64 9.88 8.87 -10.70
N SER A 65 10.73 9.90 -10.75
CA SER A 65 10.37 11.23 -11.29
C SER A 65 9.81 11.12 -12.70
N ARG A 66 10.46 10.33 -13.56
CA ARG A 66 10.03 10.13 -14.95
C ARG A 66 8.65 9.48 -15.06
N SER A 67 8.32 8.56 -14.16
CA SER A 67 7.02 7.88 -14.19
C SER A 67 5.89 8.83 -13.80
N PHE A 68 6.10 9.68 -12.80
CA PHE A 68 5.13 10.73 -12.43
C PHE A 68 5.00 11.83 -13.49
N GLU A 69 6.10 12.24 -14.15
CA GLU A 69 6.03 13.14 -15.32
C GLU A 69 5.13 12.59 -16.44
N ILE A 70 5.29 11.31 -16.76
CA ILE A 70 4.50 10.63 -17.78
C ILE A 70 3.04 10.53 -17.33
N ALA A 71 2.80 10.05 -16.11
CA ALA A 71 1.45 9.83 -15.60
C ALA A 71 0.67 11.13 -15.47
N GLN A 72 1.28 12.22 -14.99
CA GLN A 72 0.65 13.53 -14.96
C GLN A 72 0.26 14.03 -16.36
N LYS A 73 1.12 13.79 -17.36
CA LYS A 73 0.88 14.26 -18.74
C LYS A 73 -0.17 13.45 -19.47
N TYR A 74 -0.16 12.13 -19.32
CA TYR A 74 -0.97 11.22 -20.14
C TYR A 74 -2.14 10.56 -19.40
N ALA A 75 -2.17 10.63 -18.06
CA ALA A 75 -3.26 10.19 -17.20
C ALA A 75 -3.79 11.30 -16.25
N PRO A 76 -4.06 12.53 -16.73
CA PRO A 76 -4.51 13.63 -15.86
C PRO A 76 -5.84 13.39 -15.13
N ASN A 77 -6.67 12.43 -15.56
CA ASN A 77 -7.98 12.15 -14.97
C ASN A 77 -7.97 10.98 -13.97
N ILE A 78 -6.79 10.42 -13.66
CA ILE A 78 -6.58 9.36 -12.67
C ILE A 78 -5.72 9.91 -11.53
N ASN A 79 -6.06 9.55 -10.29
CA ASN A 79 -5.23 9.86 -9.12
C ASN A 79 -3.95 9.01 -9.12
N LEU A 80 -2.80 9.66 -8.96
CA LEU A 80 -1.47 9.07 -9.05
C LEU A 80 -0.98 8.66 -7.66
N VAL A 81 -0.87 7.35 -7.43
CA VAL A 81 -0.54 6.77 -6.12
C VAL A 81 0.90 6.27 -6.10
N PHE A 82 1.60 6.54 -4.99
CA PHE A 82 2.88 5.91 -4.66
C PHE A 82 2.62 4.71 -3.74
N ASN A 83 2.70 3.48 -4.24
CA ASN A 83 2.39 2.27 -3.47
C ASN A 83 3.65 1.61 -2.90
N GLN A 84 3.60 1.21 -1.63
CA GLN A 84 4.77 0.71 -0.91
C GLN A 84 4.46 -0.57 -0.11
N HIS A 85 5.31 -1.58 -0.30
CA HIS A 85 5.39 -2.77 0.54
C HIS A 85 6.19 -2.48 1.81
N GLY A 86 5.92 -3.22 2.88
CA GLY A 86 6.65 -3.15 4.13
C GLY A 86 5.70 -3.21 5.32
N GLY A 87 6.24 -3.05 6.52
CA GLY A 87 5.46 -2.79 7.72
C GLY A 87 5.37 -1.29 7.99
N MET A 88 5.39 -0.93 9.27
CA MET A 88 5.41 0.45 9.77
C MET A 88 6.84 0.83 10.20
N GLU A 89 7.85 0.39 9.45
CA GLU A 89 9.23 0.80 9.70
C GLU A 89 9.40 2.30 9.41
N GLU A 90 9.70 3.09 10.43
CA GLU A 90 9.73 4.55 10.32
C GLU A 90 10.73 5.02 9.27
N VAL A 91 11.94 4.45 9.24
CA VAL A 91 13.00 4.82 8.29
C VAL A 91 12.59 4.65 6.82
N MET A 92 11.81 3.60 6.52
CA MET A 92 11.28 3.36 5.18
C MET A 92 10.25 4.43 4.81
N TRP A 93 9.30 4.69 5.72
CA TRP A 93 8.25 5.67 5.47
C TRP A 93 8.78 7.11 5.46
N GLU A 94 9.80 7.46 6.23
CA GLU A 94 10.49 8.75 6.09
C GLU A 94 11.05 8.91 4.68
N ARG A 95 11.73 7.88 4.13
CA ARG A 95 12.22 7.95 2.74
C ARG A 95 11.08 8.10 1.73
N VAL A 96 9.95 7.41 1.92
CA VAL A 96 8.76 7.57 1.05
C VAL A 96 8.25 9.00 1.13
N LYS A 97 8.05 9.54 2.34
CA LYS A 97 7.57 10.92 2.57
C LYS A 97 8.49 11.94 1.92
N GLU A 98 9.80 11.83 2.12
CA GLU A 98 10.78 12.71 1.49
C GLU A 98 10.74 12.63 -0.04
N THR A 99 10.56 11.43 -0.59
CA THR A 99 10.46 11.22 -2.05
C THR A 99 9.20 11.88 -2.62
N ILE A 100 8.05 11.72 -1.94
CA ILE A 100 6.80 12.36 -2.35
C ILE A 100 6.94 13.88 -2.31
N MET A 101 7.53 14.44 -1.24
CA MET A 101 7.76 15.88 -1.15
C MET A 101 8.70 16.38 -2.24
N TYR A 102 9.78 15.65 -2.53
CA TYR A 102 10.68 15.97 -3.64
C TYR A 102 9.96 15.99 -5.00
N LEU A 103 9.09 15.01 -5.29
CA LEU A 103 8.29 15.01 -6.52
C LEU A 103 7.37 16.23 -6.58
N LYS A 104 6.71 16.58 -5.48
CA LYS A 104 5.82 17.75 -5.40
C LYS A 104 6.57 19.07 -5.56
N ASP A 105 7.76 19.19 -4.98
CA ASP A 105 8.64 20.36 -5.14
C ASP A 105 9.10 20.55 -6.60
N LYS A 106 9.18 19.46 -7.38
CA LYS A 106 9.39 19.50 -8.84
C LYS A 106 8.14 19.86 -9.64
N GLY A 107 7.01 20.12 -8.99
CA GLY A 107 5.73 20.39 -9.62
C GLY A 107 5.06 19.13 -10.19
N LEU A 108 5.48 17.94 -9.74
CA LEU A 108 4.85 16.68 -10.11
C LEU A 108 3.67 16.36 -9.19
N ARG A 109 2.60 15.86 -9.79
CA ARG A 109 1.38 15.46 -9.08
C ARG A 109 1.58 14.09 -8.44
N VAL A 110 1.41 14.04 -7.12
CA VAL A 110 1.21 12.80 -6.35
C VAL A 110 -0.09 13.02 -5.59
N ASP A 111 -1.08 12.16 -5.83
CA ASP A 111 -2.44 12.34 -5.29
C ASP A 111 -2.70 11.44 -4.08
N GLY A 112 -1.94 10.35 -3.93
CA GLY A 112 -2.12 9.45 -2.79
C GLY A 112 -0.91 8.59 -2.46
N ILE A 113 -0.95 8.00 -1.28
CA ILE A 113 0.03 7.02 -0.79
C ILE A 113 -0.68 5.69 -0.54
N GLY A 114 -0.08 4.60 -1.00
CA GLY A 114 -0.57 3.24 -0.83
C GLY A 114 0.30 2.46 0.13
N TRP A 115 -0.31 1.82 1.13
CA TRP A 115 0.31 0.78 1.92
C TRP A 115 -0.32 -0.57 1.58
N GLN A 116 0.51 -1.49 1.10
CA GLN A 116 0.05 -2.83 0.75
C GLN A 116 -0.49 -3.59 1.96
N ALA A 117 0.03 -3.36 3.17
CA ALA A 117 -0.44 -4.02 4.39
C ALA A 117 -0.43 -5.56 4.35
N HIS A 118 0.61 -6.15 3.73
CA HIS A 118 0.89 -7.58 3.87
C HIS A 118 1.46 -7.87 5.26
N LEU A 119 0.58 -8.22 6.19
CA LEU A 119 0.92 -8.55 7.57
C LEU A 119 1.08 -10.06 7.77
N SER A 120 1.63 -10.47 8.91
CA SER A 120 1.71 -11.89 9.25
C SER A 120 1.94 -12.17 10.73
N SER A 121 1.72 -13.43 11.12
CA SER A 121 2.02 -13.92 12.47
C SER A 121 3.52 -14.00 12.81
N ARG A 122 4.41 -13.58 11.89
CA ARG A 122 5.86 -13.48 12.13
C ARG A 122 6.33 -12.03 12.22
N MET A 123 5.45 -11.08 11.98
CA MET A 123 5.74 -9.65 12.04
C MET A 123 5.15 -9.07 13.31
N LYS A 124 5.82 -8.04 13.85
CA LYS A 124 5.27 -7.22 14.91
C LYS A 124 4.25 -6.26 14.29
N TYR A 125 3.04 -6.25 14.84
CA TYR A 125 2.01 -5.27 14.51
C TYR A 125 1.11 -5.10 15.75
N GLY A 126 1.45 -4.12 16.57
CA GLY A 126 0.77 -3.77 17.81
C GLY A 126 0.57 -2.27 17.93
N GLU A 127 0.43 -1.78 19.16
CA GLU A 127 0.04 -0.39 19.45
C GLU A 127 0.95 0.65 18.78
N ASN A 128 2.27 0.45 18.82
CA ASN A 128 3.21 1.39 18.18
C ASN A 128 3.02 1.45 16.66
N GLU A 129 2.86 0.30 15.99
CA GLU A 129 2.68 0.25 14.55
C GLU A 129 1.31 0.81 14.13
N ILE A 130 0.28 0.64 14.98
CA ILE A 130 -1.05 1.24 14.77
C ILE A 130 -0.98 2.76 14.95
N GLN A 131 -0.25 3.25 15.96
CA GLN A 131 -0.05 4.69 16.15
C GLN A 131 0.71 5.30 14.98
N TYR A 132 1.79 4.67 14.52
CA TYR A 132 2.54 5.16 13.37
C TYR A 132 1.69 5.16 12.09
N LEU A 133 0.83 4.14 11.87
CA LEU A 133 -0.14 4.16 10.78
C LEU A 133 -1.08 5.37 10.88
N SER A 134 -1.63 5.65 12.08
CA SER A 134 -2.46 6.83 12.32
C SER A 134 -1.74 8.12 11.96
N ASP A 135 -0.49 8.27 12.38
CA ASP A 135 0.32 9.47 12.14
C ASP A 135 0.68 9.62 10.66
N LEU A 136 0.93 8.51 9.97
CA LEU A 136 1.17 8.49 8.52
C LEU A 136 -0.07 8.92 7.73
N ILE A 137 -1.27 8.49 8.15
CA ILE A 137 -2.53 8.93 7.53
C ILE A 137 -2.72 10.44 7.75
N ASP A 138 -2.52 10.94 8.98
CA ASP A 138 -2.61 12.37 9.27
C ASP A 138 -1.61 13.18 8.43
N TRP A 139 -0.35 12.72 8.33
CA TRP A 139 0.67 13.34 7.49
C TRP A 139 0.23 13.36 6.02
N SER A 140 -0.39 12.30 5.53
CA SER A 140 -0.87 12.21 4.15
C SER A 140 -1.94 13.28 3.89
N HIS A 141 -2.96 13.35 4.75
CA HIS A 141 -4.03 14.34 4.64
C HIS A 141 -3.52 15.78 4.77
N GLN A 142 -2.60 16.04 5.71
CA GLN A 142 -1.95 17.36 5.87
C GLN A 142 -1.17 17.80 4.61
N ASN A 143 -0.72 16.85 3.81
CA ASN A 143 -0.03 17.09 2.55
C ASN A 143 -0.95 16.95 1.33
N ASN A 144 -2.27 17.02 1.49
CA ASN A 144 -3.25 16.88 0.41
C ASN A 144 -3.08 15.57 -0.39
N LEU A 145 -2.78 14.47 0.31
CA LEU A 145 -2.69 13.12 -0.25
C LEU A 145 -3.83 12.27 0.29
N GLU A 146 -4.40 11.44 -0.56
CA GLU A 146 -5.26 10.33 -0.16
C GLU A 146 -4.42 9.21 0.49
N PHE A 147 -5.03 8.42 1.38
CA PHE A 147 -4.35 7.25 1.98
C PHE A 147 -5.07 5.95 1.62
N HIS A 148 -4.34 4.98 1.09
CA HIS A 148 -4.91 3.73 0.61
C HIS A 148 -4.29 2.54 1.32
N ILE A 149 -5.11 1.70 1.95
CA ILE A 149 -4.75 0.30 2.15
C ILE A 149 -5.06 -0.42 0.83
N THR A 150 -4.02 -0.88 0.14
CA THR A 150 -4.12 -1.36 -1.25
C THR A 150 -4.23 -2.88 -1.35
N GLU A 151 -3.60 -3.64 -0.46
CA GLU A 151 -3.39 -5.08 -0.64
C GLU A 151 -3.50 -5.89 0.66
N MET A 152 -4.37 -5.48 1.59
CA MET A 152 -4.32 -6.05 2.93
C MET A 152 -4.53 -7.56 2.91
N ASP A 153 -3.60 -8.26 3.55
CA ASP A 153 -3.79 -9.62 4.02
C ASP A 153 -3.00 -9.88 5.31
N TYR A 154 -3.33 -10.96 6.01
CA TYR A 154 -2.59 -11.35 7.21
C TYR A 154 -2.26 -12.83 7.18
N LYS A 155 -1.01 -13.16 6.92
CA LYS A 155 -0.56 -14.55 6.78
C LYS A 155 -0.34 -15.24 8.13
N ILE A 156 -1.14 -16.26 8.43
CA ILE A 156 -0.87 -17.18 9.54
C ILE A 156 0.16 -18.23 9.10
N PHE A 157 1.31 -18.28 9.78
CA PHE A 157 2.34 -19.30 9.55
C PHE A 157 2.16 -20.50 10.50
N GLY A 158 2.39 -21.70 9.97
CA GLY A 158 2.28 -22.97 10.71
C GLY A 158 0.83 -23.34 10.98
N GLU A 159 0.59 -24.08 12.07
CA GLU A 159 -0.76 -24.48 12.48
C GLU A 159 -1.67 -23.27 12.70
N VAL A 160 -2.90 -23.36 12.18
CA VAL A 160 -3.96 -22.36 12.34
C VAL A 160 -4.72 -22.65 13.64
N THR A 161 -4.37 -21.94 14.71
CA THR A 161 -5.04 -22.06 16.01
C THR A 161 -6.05 -20.93 16.21
N LYS A 162 -7.02 -21.12 17.12
CA LYS A 162 -8.00 -20.08 17.50
C LYS A 162 -7.32 -18.76 17.90
N GLN A 163 -6.25 -18.83 18.70
CA GLN A 163 -5.49 -17.64 19.10
C GLN A 163 -4.88 -16.90 17.91
N LYS A 164 -4.31 -17.61 16.92
CA LYS A 164 -3.77 -16.96 15.71
C LYS A 164 -4.87 -16.34 14.84
N GLN A 165 -6.05 -16.97 14.79
CA GLN A 165 -7.22 -16.40 14.11
C GLN A 165 -7.74 -15.15 14.83
N GLU A 166 -7.69 -15.10 16.17
CA GLU A 166 -8.02 -13.91 16.95
C GLU A 166 -7.06 -12.76 16.71
N ILE A 167 -5.75 -13.04 16.62
CA ILE A 167 -4.72 -12.04 16.26
C ILE A 167 -4.92 -11.55 14.83
N GLN A 168 -5.14 -12.45 13.87
CA GLN A 168 -5.47 -12.08 12.49
C GLN A 168 -6.68 -11.15 12.46
N ALA A 169 -7.78 -11.53 13.12
CA ALA A 169 -8.98 -10.72 13.18
C ALA A 169 -8.74 -9.36 13.84
N LYS A 170 -7.89 -9.32 14.88
CA LYS A 170 -7.49 -8.07 15.55
C LYS A 170 -6.75 -7.14 14.57
N ALA A 171 -5.76 -7.65 13.84
CA ALA A 171 -4.99 -6.85 12.88
C ALA A 171 -5.88 -6.22 11.79
N TYR A 172 -6.76 -7.01 11.15
CA TYR A 172 -7.77 -6.49 10.21
C TYR A 172 -8.64 -5.41 10.84
N SER A 173 -9.13 -5.65 12.06
CA SER A 173 -10.02 -4.73 12.76
C SER A 173 -9.34 -3.43 13.18
N ASP A 174 -8.07 -3.48 13.61
CA ASP A 174 -7.31 -2.31 14.05
C ASP A 174 -6.96 -1.41 12.86
N VAL A 175 -6.52 -1.98 11.73
CA VAL A 175 -6.27 -1.22 10.49
C VAL A 175 -7.54 -0.51 10.03
N LEU A 176 -8.67 -1.23 9.97
CA LEU A 176 -9.94 -0.66 9.54
C LEU A 176 -10.42 0.47 10.48
N LYS A 177 -10.35 0.25 11.80
CA LYS A 177 -10.69 1.29 12.80
C LYS A 177 -9.82 2.53 12.65
N THR A 178 -8.53 2.34 12.38
CA THR A 178 -7.59 3.46 12.19
C THR A 178 -7.95 4.27 10.96
N LEU A 179 -8.30 3.65 9.83
CA LEU A 179 -8.78 4.41 8.67
C LEU A 179 -10.08 5.16 8.97
N LEU A 180 -11.04 4.48 9.60
CA LEU A 180 -12.35 5.07 9.90
C LEU A 180 -12.27 6.26 10.85
N SER A 181 -11.32 6.28 11.79
CA SER A 181 -11.11 7.43 12.67
C SER A 181 -10.55 8.66 11.93
N LYS A 182 -9.95 8.45 10.74
CA LYS A 182 -9.37 9.51 9.90
C LYS A 182 -10.23 9.90 8.70
N LYS A 183 -11.36 9.22 8.45
CA LYS A 183 -12.21 9.41 7.27
C LYS A 183 -12.74 10.83 7.08
N ASN A 184 -12.83 11.61 8.16
CA ASN A 184 -13.31 13.01 8.12
C ASN A 184 -12.18 14.02 7.81
N ASN A 185 -10.91 13.60 7.84
CA ASN A 185 -9.75 14.45 7.58
C ASN A 185 -9.29 14.40 6.11
N GLY A 186 -9.68 13.35 5.39
CA GLY A 186 -9.33 13.14 3.98
C GLY A 186 -9.76 11.76 3.50
N LEU A 187 -9.59 11.49 2.20
CA LEU A 187 -9.97 10.21 1.63
C LEU A 187 -9.09 9.09 2.17
N VAL A 188 -9.76 8.00 2.56
CA VAL A 188 -9.14 6.73 2.94
C VAL A 188 -9.79 5.59 2.18
N THR A 189 -9.01 4.58 1.78
CA THR A 189 -9.56 3.35 1.18
C THR A 189 -9.05 2.10 1.86
N PHE A 190 -9.85 1.03 1.79
CA PHE A 190 -9.49 -0.29 2.27
C PHE A 190 -9.73 -1.34 1.19
N ASN A 191 -8.67 -2.01 0.75
CA ASN A 191 -8.74 -3.12 -0.19
C ASN A 191 -7.98 -4.34 0.36
N THR A 192 -8.54 -5.52 0.13
CA THR A 192 -7.88 -6.80 0.44
C THR A 192 -7.21 -7.36 -0.79
N TRP A 193 -6.01 -7.94 -0.68
CA TRP A 193 -5.36 -8.60 -1.82
C TRP A 193 -6.08 -9.85 -2.35
N GLY A 194 -6.91 -10.42 -1.49
CA GLY A 194 -7.77 -11.54 -1.81
C GLY A 194 -8.86 -11.70 -0.76
N ILE A 195 -9.86 -12.51 -1.11
CA ILE A 195 -11.07 -12.66 -0.30
C ILE A 195 -11.08 -14.03 0.40
N VAL A 196 -10.77 -15.09 -0.35
CA VAL A 196 -10.90 -16.50 0.06
C VAL A 196 -9.51 -17.11 0.19
N ASP A 197 -9.24 -17.80 1.31
CA ASP A 197 -8.04 -18.60 1.52
C ASP A 197 -7.85 -19.62 0.38
N ARG A 198 -6.62 -19.86 -0.06
CA ARG A 198 -6.33 -20.74 -1.22
C ARG A 198 -5.24 -21.76 -0.87
N VAL A 199 -5.00 -22.69 -1.78
CA VAL A 199 -3.85 -23.61 -1.73
C VAL A 199 -2.89 -23.25 -2.85
N GLY A 200 -1.58 -23.19 -2.59
CA GLY A 200 -0.56 -22.90 -3.60
C GLY A 200 0.75 -22.35 -3.02
N ILE A 201 1.83 -22.37 -3.80
CA ILE A 201 3.22 -22.14 -3.34
C ILE A 201 3.45 -20.73 -2.70
N HIS A 202 2.51 -19.80 -2.81
CA HIS A 202 2.52 -18.52 -2.08
C HIS A 202 1.18 -18.18 -1.40
N THR A 203 0.20 -19.08 -1.49
CA THR A 203 -1.19 -18.87 -1.08
C THR A 203 -1.70 -19.94 -0.14
N ASP A 204 -0.93 -20.99 0.15
CA ASP A 204 -1.18 -22.15 1.02
C ASP A 204 -1.52 -21.85 2.49
N LYS A 205 -1.76 -20.59 2.84
CA LYS A 205 -1.88 -20.16 4.24
C LYS A 205 -3.20 -19.45 4.46
N SER A 206 -3.65 -19.50 5.70
CA SER A 206 -4.83 -18.76 6.13
C SER A 206 -4.50 -17.26 6.18
N ARG A 207 -4.88 -16.53 5.13
CA ARG A 207 -4.48 -15.13 4.85
C ARG A 207 -5.64 -14.15 4.87
N PHE A 208 -6.77 -14.55 4.29
CA PHE A 208 -7.87 -13.67 3.94
C PHE A 208 -9.03 -13.79 4.93
N ILE A 209 -10.15 -13.12 4.65
CA ILE A 209 -11.28 -13.03 5.58
C ILE A 209 -12.32 -14.15 5.40
N PHE A 210 -12.19 -14.97 4.36
CA PHE A 210 -12.95 -16.21 4.15
C PHE A 210 -12.03 -17.43 4.11
N ASP A 211 -12.51 -18.57 4.61
CA ASP A 211 -11.78 -19.84 4.56
C ASP A 211 -11.81 -20.48 3.16
N LEU A 212 -11.15 -21.62 2.99
CA LEU A 212 -11.06 -22.31 1.70
C LEU A 212 -12.43 -22.73 1.12
N ALA A 213 -13.42 -22.95 1.99
CA ALA A 213 -14.78 -23.30 1.59
C ALA A 213 -15.66 -22.05 1.33
N GLY A 214 -15.12 -20.85 1.51
CA GLY A 214 -15.84 -19.59 1.35
C GLY A 214 -16.67 -19.20 2.58
N ASN A 215 -16.47 -19.83 3.74
CA ASN A 215 -17.15 -19.41 4.96
C ASN A 215 -16.44 -18.19 5.58
N PRO A 216 -17.19 -17.22 6.12
CA PRO A 216 -16.62 -16.06 6.78
C PRO A 216 -15.82 -16.46 8.03
N LYS A 217 -14.61 -15.93 8.17
CA LYS A 217 -13.74 -16.12 9.34
C LYS A 217 -14.01 -15.04 10.39
N LEU A 218 -13.40 -15.20 11.56
CA LEU A 218 -13.49 -14.21 12.65
C LEU A 218 -13.11 -12.78 12.21
N ALA A 219 -12.15 -12.63 11.30
CA ALA A 219 -11.76 -11.33 10.74
C ALA A 219 -12.92 -10.63 10.01
N TYR A 220 -13.69 -11.37 9.20
CA TYR A 220 -14.86 -10.84 8.51
C TYR A 220 -15.88 -10.28 9.52
N TYR A 221 -16.23 -11.06 10.53
CA TYR A 221 -17.23 -10.64 11.52
C TYR A 221 -16.78 -9.42 12.33
N LYS A 222 -15.50 -9.36 12.73
CA LYS A 222 -14.97 -8.18 13.43
C LYS A 222 -15.03 -6.92 12.56
N MET A 223 -14.66 -7.02 11.28
CA MET A 223 -14.74 -5.89 10.36
C MET A 223 -16.18 -5.44 10.14
N LYS A 224 -17.11 -6.39 9.95
CA LYS A 224 -18.54 -6.11 9.81
C LYS A 224 -19.09 -5.33 10.99
N ASN A 225 -18.81 -5.78 12.22
CA ASN A 225 -19.29 -5.12 13.43
C ASN A 225 -18.78 -3.68 13.53
N ILE A 226 -17.50 -3.43 13.21
CA ILE A 226 -16.93 -2.07 13.20
C ILE A 226 -17.69 -1.15 12.24
N LEU A 227 -17.99 -1.64 11.04
CA LEU A 227 -18.72 -0.87 10.04
C LEU A 227 -20.16 -0.58 10.48
N GLU A 228 -20.82 -1.54 11.12
CA GLU A 228 -22.18 -1.38 11.65
C GLU A 228 -22.22 -0.37 12.81
N GLU A 229 -21.27 -0.45 13.75
CA GLU A 229 -21.13 0.49 14.86
C GLU A 229 -20.84 1.91 14.35
N THR A 230 -19.88 2.06 13.44
CA THR A 230 -19.50 3.37 12.88
C THR A 230 -20.63 4.05 12.09
N ASN A 231 -21.53 3.26 11.49
CA ASN A 231 -22.70 3.79 10.79
C ASN A 231 -23.84 4.17 11.73
N SER A 232 -23.84 3.65 12.96
CA SER A 232 -24.84 3.99 13.98
C SER A 232 -24.55 5.32 14.68
N ASP A 233 -23.31 5.82 14.56
CA ASP A 233 -22.83 7.10 15.08
C ASP A 233 -22.94 8.27 14.08
N LEU A 234 -23.50 8.02 12.89
CA LEU A 234 -23.78 9.01 11.83
C LEU A 234 -25.28 9.35 11.78
#